data_AF-A0A642HRD5-F1
#
_entry.id   AF-A0A642HRD5-F1
#
_cell.length_a   1.000
_cell.length_b   1.000
_cell.length_c   1.000
_cell.angle_alpha   90.00
_cell.angle_beta   90.00
_cell.angle_gamma   90.00
#
_symmetry.space_group_name_H-M   'P 1'
#
loop_
_entity.id
_entity.type
_entity.pdbx_description
1 polymer ?
#
loop_
_entity_poly.entity_id
_entity_poly.type
_entity_poly.pdbx_seq_one_letter_code
_entity_poly.pdbx_strand_id
1 'polypeptide(L)'
;MNKVLPFLLLLFVFTSCSCKYKIEGASSVTSLDGKMLFIKVLQNGEWLNIDSAEVVHGLFSMKGKVDSVVMATLYIGDESIMPLVIEKGNIQVSITNTELVAKGTALNNALYAFIDKKNSLDVQIEELQRKEARMVMDGADLADIHEQLTHEGDSLMQDMNGFIKKFISDNYETVLGPSVFMMLCSTLPYPVMTPQIEDIMKDAPYSFKNNKLVKDFITKAKSNMELIEEHQRMEQNATLNH
;
A
#
# COMPACT_ATOMS: atom_id res chain seq x y z
N MET A 1 66.61 32.08 5.28
CA MET A 1 65.80 31.63 6.43
C MET A 1 64.43 31.21 5.91
N ASN A 2 64.23 29.90 5.77
CA ASN A 2 63.03 29.26 5.22
C ASN A 2 61.79 29.56 6.08
N LYS A 3 60.64 29.86 5.45
CA LYS A 3 59.32 29.37 5.92
C LYS A 3 58.39 29.16 4.72
N VAL A 4 58.37 27.91 4.26
CA VAL A 4 57.42 27.38 3.28
C VAL A 4 56.07 27.23 4.00
N LEU A 5 55.02 27.87 3.49
CA LEU A 5 53.65 27.75 3.99
C LEU A 5 53.04 26.45 3.42
N PRO A 6 52.62 25.47 4.23
CA PRO A 6 51.93 24.32 3.70
C PRO A 6 50.44 24.65 3.52
N PHE A 7 50.01 24.60 2.26
CA PHE A 7 48.61 24.65 1.84
C PHE A 7 47.94 23.33 2.28
N LEU A 8 47.25 23.33 3.42
CA LEU A 8 46.52 22.16 3.92
C LEU A 8 45.19 22.07 3.16
N LEU A 9 45.22 21.38 2.03
CA LEU A 9 44.05 21.05 1.20
C LEU A 9 43.25 19.96 1.93
N LEU A 10 42.28 20.37 2.75
CA LEU A 10 41.35 19.47 3.43
C LEU A 10 40.39 18.88 2.40
N LEU A 11 40.77 17.76 1.78
CA LEU A 11 39.87 16.93 0.98
C LEU A 11 38.90 16.23 1.95
N PHE A 12 37.73 16.85 2.18
CA PHE A 12 36.56 16.13 2.68
C PHE A 12 36.12 15.15 1.59
N VAL A 13 36.58 13.90 1.71
CA VAL A 13 36.05 12.81 0.91
C VAL A 13 34.68 12.48 1.48
N PHE A 14 33.63 13.14 0.97
CA PHE A 14 32.26 12.66 1.13
C PHE A 14 32.17 11.31 0.43
N THR A 15 32.46 10.22 1.15
CA THR A 15 32.10 8.88 0.69
C THR A 15 30.58 8.81 0.70
N SER A 16 29.94 9.26 -0.37
CA SER A 16 28.54 8.93 -0.64
C SER A 16 28.48 7.41 -0.72
N CYS A 17 28.02 6.78 0.37
CA CYS A 17 27.69 5.37 0.37
C CYS A 17 26.43 5.22 -0.48
N SER A 18 26.59 5.24 -1.80
CA SER A 18 25.45 5.11 -2.70
C SER A 18 24.82 3.74 -2.45
N CYS A 19 23.63 3.71 -1.85
CA CYS A 19 22.85 2.51 -1.66
C CYS A 19 22.39 2.04 -3.05
N LYS A 20 22.85 0.87 -3.47
CA LYS A 20 22.43 0.26 -4.73
C LYS A 20 21.32 -0.73 -4.45
N TYR A 21 20.34 -0.75 -5.35
CA TYR A 21 19.36 -1.82 -5.40
C TYR A 21 19.60 -2.66 -6.65
N LYS A 22 19.21 -3.93 -6.58
CA LYS A 22 19.11 -4.82 -7.73
C LYS A 22 17.75 -5.48 -7.65
N ILE A 23 17.03 -5.51 -8.76
CA ILE A 23 15.81 -6.31 -8.91
C ILE A 23 16.15 -7.47 -9.83
N GLU A 24 15.82 -8.68 -9.39
CA GLU A 24 15.88 -9.90 -10.18
C GLU A 24 14.49 -10.50 -10.24
N GLY A 25 13.91 -10.47 -11.43
CA GLY A 25 12.55 -10.87 -11.69
C GLY A 25 12.45 -12.16 -12.49
N ALA A 26 11.51 -13.01 -12.11
CA ALA A 26 11.09 -14.17 -12.89
C ALA A 26 9.57 -14.15 -13.08
N SER A 27 9.12 -14.47 -14.29
CA SER A 27 7.72 -14.59 -14.69
C SER A 27 7.46 -15.95 -15.30
N SER A 28 6.43 -16.65 -14.81
CA SER A 28 5.89 -17.84 -15.48
C SER A 28 4.74 -17.51 -16.44
N VAL A 29 4.38 -16.23 -16.54
CA VAL A 29 3.29 -15.75 -17.39
C VAL A 29 3.84 -15.49 -18.79
N THR A 30 3.56 -16.39 -19.73
CA THR A 30 4.11 -16.36 -21.09
C THR A 30 3.74 -15.11 -21.88
N SER A 31 2.60 -14.48 -21.58
CA SER A 31 2.18 -13.23 -22.22
C SER A 31 3.00 -12.00 -21.80
N LEU A 32 3.95 -12.16 -20.86
CA LEU A 32 4.87 -11.11 -20.45
C LEU A 32 6.19 -11.11 -21.24
N ASP A 33 6.54 -12.20 -21.91
CA ASP A 33 7.77 -12.25 -22.70
C ASP A 33 7.77 -11.21 -23.82
N GLY A 34 8.88 -10.47 -23.96
CA GLY A 34 9.05 -9.36 -24.88
C GLY A 34 8.36 -8.06 -24.46
N LYS A 35 7.69 -8.02 -23.30
CA LYS A 35 7.09 -6.77 -22.78
C LYS A 35 8.11 -5.96 -21.98
N MET A 36 7.96 -4.64 -22.04
CA MET A 36 8.69 -3.70 -21.20
C MET A 36 7.99 -3.53 -19.85
N LEU A 37 8.75 -3.76 -18.78
CA LEU A 37 8.38 -3.45 -17.42
C LEU A 37 8.95 -2.09 -17.02
N PHE A 38 8.20 -1.33 -16.22
CA PHE A 38 8.61 -0.04 -15.70
C PHE A 38 8.46 -0.02 -14.18
N ILE A 39 9.43 0.55 -13.49
CA ILE A 39 9.28 0.90 -12.07
C ILE A 39 8.87 2.36 -12.01
N LYS A 40 7.70 2.63 -11.44
CA LYS A 40 7.22 3.99 -11.22
C LYS A 40 7.14 4.30 -9.73
N VAL A 41 7.54 5.53 -9.36
CA VAL A 41 7.35 6.07 -8.01
C VAL A 41 6.39 7.25 -8.08
N LEU A 42 5.54 7.39 -7.07
CA LEU A 42 4.67 8.55 -6.95
C LEU A 42 5.43 9.67 -6.24
N GLN A 43 5.81 10.71 -6.99
CA GLN A 43 6.50 11.89 -6.44
C GLN A 43 5.70 13.14 -6.79
N ASN A 44 5.37 13.95 -5.77
CA ASN A 44 4.62 15.20 -5.94
C ASN A 44 3.25 15.05 -6.66
N GLY A 45 2.64 13.87 -6.62
CA GLY A 45 1.37 13.58 -7.29
C GLY A 45 1.52 13.07 -8.74
N GLU A 46 2.76 12.93 -9.23
CA GLU A 46 3.05 12.42 -10.57
C GLU A 46 3.79 11.07 -10.49
N TRP A 47 3.47 10.16 -11.40
CA TRP A 47 4.16 8.90 -11.54
C TRP A 47 5.41 9.08 -12.39
N LEU A 48 6.58 8.87 -11.78
CA LEU A 48 7.88 8.99 -12.45
C LEU A 48 8.48 7.62 -12.69
N ASN A 49 8.88 7.36 -13.94
CA ASN A 49 9.61 6.15 -14.30
C ASN A 49 11.06 6.27 -13.80
N ILE A 50 11.50 5.34 -12.95
CA ILE A 50 12.86 5.34 -12.39
C ILE A 50 13.77 4.23 -12.94
N ASP A 51 13.18 3.16 -13.49
CA ASP A 51 13.90 2.08 -14.18
C ASP A 51 12.97 1.35 -15.15
N SER A 52 13.53 0.60 -16.08
CA SER A 52 12.80 -0.26 -17.00
C SER A 52 13.63 -1.47 -17.45
N ALA A 53 12.95 -2.56 -17.80
CA ALA A 53 13.58 -3.77 -18.32
C ALA A 53 12.61 -4.54 -19.22
N GLU A 54 13.14 -5.12 -20.27
CA GLU A 54 12.41 -6.09 -21.09
C GLU A 54 12.42 -7.46 -20.40
N VAL A 55 11.31 -8.18 -20.50
CA VAL A 55 11.24 -9.59 -20.08
C VAL A 55 11.75 -10.48 -21.20
N VAL A 56 12.83 -11.22 -20.94
CA VAL A 56 13.46 -12.12 -21.90
C VAL A 56 13.47 -13.54 -21.33
N HIS A 57 12.76 -14.46 -21.98
CA HIS A 57 12.57 -15.84 -21.52
C HIS A 57 12.09 -15.93 -20.06
N GLY A 58 11.09 -15.12 -19.71
CA GLY A 58 10.53 -15.03 -18.37
C GLY A 58 11.41 -14.30 -17.36
N LEU A 59 12.59 -13.78 -17.72
CA LEU A 59 13.50 -13.14 -16.78
C LEU A 59 13.62 -11.64 -17.07
N PHE A 60 13.75 -10.85 -16.00
CA PHE A 60 14.07 -9.42 -16.11
C PHE A 60 15.01 -8.99 -14.98
N SER A 61 15.80 -7.95 -15.21
CA SER A 61 16.64 -7.39 -14.15
C SER A 61 16.79 -5.88 -14.31
N MET A 62 16.69 -5.20 -13.18
CA MET A 62 16.81 -3.75 -13.06
C MET A 62 17.85 -3.45 -11.98
N LYS A 63 18.59 -2.36 -12.10
CA LYS A 63 19.62 -1.99 -11.13
C LYS A 63 19.81 -0.49 -11.13
N GLY A 64 19.82 0.08 -9.94
CA GLY A 64 19.96 1.52 -9.79
C GLY A 64 20.61 1.90 -8.47
N LYS A 65 20.66 3.21 -8.27
CA LYS A 65 20.99 3.82 -6.98
C LYS A 65 19.70 4.34 -6.37
N VAL A 66 19.64 4.28 -5.05
CA VAL A 66 18.53 4.80 -4.27
C VAL A 66 19.10 5.70 -3.17
N ASP A 67 18.69 6.96 -3.16
CA ASP A 67 19.13 7.94 -2.15
C ASP A 67 18.31 7.81 -0.86
N SER A 68 17.04 7.39 -0.98
CA SER A 68 16.15 7.09 0.15
C SER A 68 15.21 5.95 -0.20
N VAL A 69 14.88 5.12 0.80
CA VAL A 69 13.86 4.07 0.65
C VAL A 69 12.56 4.70 0.15
N VAL A 70 11.95 4.10 -0.88
CA VAL A 70 10.75 4.65 -1.52
C VAL A 70 9.79 3.52 -1.91
N MET A 71 8.50 3.78 -1.78
CA MET A 71 7.46 2.91 -2.32
C MET A 71 7.36 3.11 -3.83
N ALA A 72 7.41 2.02 -4.57
CA ALA A 72 7.26 1.99 -6.02
C ALA A 72 6.17 0.99 -6.43
N THR A 73 5.82 1.03 -7.71
CA THR A 73 4.91 0.09 -8.33
C THR A 73 5.52 -0.36 -9.66
N LEU A 74 5.45 -1.66 -9.92
CA LEU A 74 5.82 -2.26 -11.19
C LEU A 74 4.66 -2.10 -12.18
N TYR A 75 4.96 -1.68 -13.41
CA TYR A 75 3.99 -1.43 -14.47
C TYR A 75 4.31 -2.22 -15.74
N ILE A 76 3.26 -2.58 -16.48
CA ILE A 76 3.34 -2.99 -17.89
C ILE A 76 2.60 -1.94 -18.70
N GLY A 77 3.33 -1.16 -19.50
CA GLY A 77 2.78 0.04 -20.13
C GLY A 77 2.23 1.01 -19.07
N ASP A 78 0.90 1.16 -19.04
CA ASP A 78 0.18 2.01 -18.09
C ASP A 78 -0.58 1.24 -17.01
N GLU A 79 -0.55 -0.09 -17.05
CA GLU A 79 -1.21 -0.95 -16.06
C GLU A 79 -0.29 -1.23 -14.87
N SER A 80 -0.76 -0.93 -13.66
CA SER A 80 -0.05 -1.26 -12.42
C SER A 80 -0.17 -2.75 -12.10
N ILE A 81 0.95 -3.42 -11.87
CA ILE A 81 1.01 -4.85 -11.63
C ILE A 81 1.11 -5.17 -10.15
N MET A 82 2.13 -4.62 -9.47
CA MET A 82 2.38 -4.92 -8.07
C MET A 82 3.14 -3.80 -7.36
N PRO A 83 2.84 -3.54 -6.08
CA PRO A 83 3.63 -2.64 -5.25
C PRO A 83 4.96 -3.29 -4.84
N LEU A 84 6.02 -2.49 -4.66
CA LEU A 84 7.28 -2.95 -4.09
C LEU A 84 8.04 -1.78 -3.45
N VAL A 85 8.95 -2.10 -2.53
CA VAL A 85 9.82 -1.10 -1.91
C VAL A 85 11.18 -1.12 -2.59
N ILE A 86 11.64 0.04 -3.06
CA ILE A 86 13.00 0.22 -3.53
C ILE A 86 13.88 0.57 -2.33
N GLU A 87 14.68 -0.40 -1.91
CA GLU A 87 15.62 -0.28 -0.81
C GLU A 87 16.97 -0.92 -1.16
N LYS A 88 18.00 -0.65 -0.35
CA LYS A 88 19.32 -1.23 -0.53
C LYS A 88 19.24 -2.75 -0.42
N GLY A 89 19.69 -3.46 -1.44
CA GLY A 89 19.75 -4.92 -1.42
C GLY A 89 19.39 -5.56 -2.76
N ASN A 90 19.15 -6.86 -2.71
CA ASN A 90 18.66 -7.64 -3.84
C ASN A 90 17.18 -7.97 -3.62
N ILE A 91 16.33 -7.42 -4.48
CA ILE A 91 14.89 -7.59 -4.47
C ILE A 91 14.56 -8.65 -5.52
N GLN A 92 14.00 -9.77 -5.09
CA GLN A 92 13.56 -10.84 -5.96
C GLN A 92 12.07 -10.66 -6.23
N VAL A 93 11.69 -10.60 -7.50
CA VAL A 93 10.29 -10.47 -7.93
C VAL A 93 9.86 -11.76 -8.61
N SER A 94 8.72 -12.30 -8.22
CA SER A 94 8.10 -13.47 -8.86
C SER A 94 6.70 -13.12 -9.33
N ILE A 95 6.45 -13.34 -10.62
CA ILE A 95 5.17 -13.07 -11.29
C ILE A 95 4.63 -14.39 -11.83
N THR A 96 3.54 -14.86 -11.26
CA THR A 96 2.84 -16.07 -11.71
C THR A 96 1.37 -15.77 -11.94
N ASN A 97 0.61 -16.73 -12.46
CA ASN A 97 -0.83 -16.57 -12.65
C ASN A 97 -1.61 -16.49 -11.33
N THR A 98 -1.01 -16.92 -10.22
CA THR A 98 -1.68 -17.04 -8.90
C THR A 98 -1.08 -16.15 -7.83
N GLU A 99 0.16 -15.70 -8.02
CA GLU A 99 0.94 -14.99 -7.01
C GLU A 99 1.85 -13.95 -7.66
N LEU A 100 1.84 -12.75 -7.08
CA LEU A 100 2.77 -11.65 -7.37
C LEU A 100 3.48 -11.34 -6.06
N VAL A 101 4.79 -11.55 -5.98
CA VAL A 101 5.54 -11.38 -4.72
C VAL A 101 6.91 -10.73 -4.94
N ALA A 102 7.27 -9.81 -4.05
CA ALA A 102 8.63 -9.29 -3.94
C ALA A 102 9.24 -9.67 -2.59
N LYS A 103 10.48 -10.15 -2.59
CA LYS A 103 11.20 -10.60 -1.40
C LYS A 103 12.68 -10.28 -1.46
N GLY A 104 13.43 -10.66 -0.43
CA GLY A 104 14.90 -10.53 -0.40
C GLY A 104 15.42 -9.28 0.30
N THR A 105 14.52 -8.35 0.64
CA THR A 105 14.83 -7.18 1.46
C THR A 105 13.78 -7.01 2.58
N ALA A 106 14.13 -6.28 3.64
CA ALA A 106 13.35 -6.29 4.87
C ALA A 106 11.93 -5.73 4.69
N LEU A 107 11.78 -4.61 3.98
CA LEU A 107 10.48 -3.96 3.80
C LEU A 107 9.63 -4.67 2.74
N ASN A 108 10.24 -5.25 1.70
CA ASN A 108 9.51 -6.11 0.77
C ASN A 108 8.97 -7.36 1.46
N ASN A 109 9.79 -8.03 2.28
CA ASN A 109 9.34 -9.20 3.03
C ASN A 109 8.18 -8.84 3.99
N ALA A 110 8.26 -7.69 4.67
CA ALA A 110 7.20 -7.22 5.55
C ALA A 110 5.92 -6.85 4.79
N LEU A 111 6.03 -6.16 3.66
CA LEU A 111 4.90 -5.80 2.80
C LEU A 111 4.16 -7.03 2.30
N TYR A 112 4.90 -8.03 1.80
CA TYR A 112 4.28 -9.23 1.24
C TYR A 112 3.71 -10.16 2.31
N ALA A 113 4.36 -10.28 3.47
CA ALA A 113 3.75 -10.96 4.62
C ALA A 113 2.43 -10.30 5.05
N PHE A 114 2.35 -8.96 4.96
CA PHE A 114 1.10 -8.23 5.21
C PHE A 114 0.03 -8.52 4.16
N ILE A 115 0.38 -8.44 2.87
CA ILE A 115 -0.54 -8.72 1.77
C ILE A 115 -1.08 -10.14 1.86
N ASP A 116 -0.22 -11.13 2.10
CA ASP A 116 -0.62 -12.54 2.21
C ASP A 116 -1.61 -12.76 3.36
N LYS A 117 -1.34 -12.19 4.53
CA LYS A 117 -2.22 -12.30 5.69
C LYS A 117 -3.55 -11.56 5.46
N LYS A 118 -3.52 -10.38 4.83
CA LYS A 118 -4.73 -9.64 4.45
C LYS A 118 -5.57 -10.47 3.48
N ASN A 119 -4.97 -10.99 2.41
CA ASN A 119 -5.67 -11.81 1.42
C ASN A 119 -6.31 -13.06 2.05
N SER A 120 -5.61 -13.71 3.01
CA SER A 120 -6.16 -14.84 3.75
C SER A 120 -7.38 -14.46 4.60
N LEU A 121 -7.42 -13.26 5.17
CA LEU A 121 -8.60 -12.76 5.90
C LEU A 121 -9.72 -12.40 4.93
N ASP A 122 -9.42 -11.74 3.80
CA ASP A 122 -10.40 -11.42 2.75
C ASP A 122 -11.09 -12.68 2.23
N VAL A 123 -10.34 -13.76 1.99
CA VAL A 123 -10.91 -15.06 1.56
C VAL A 123 -11.86 -15.64 2.61
N GLN A 124 -11.53 -15.55 3.90
CA GLN A 124 -12.42 -16.02 4.98
C GLN A 124 -13.72 -15.21 5.03
N ILE A 125 -13.64 -13.90 4.80
CA ILE A 125 -14.81 -13.01 4.72
C ILE A 125 -15.69 -13.39 3.52
N GLU A 126 -15.10 -13.64 2.36
CA GLU A 126 -15.84 -14.08 1.16
C GLU A 126 -16.48 -15.48 1.38
N GLU A 127 -15.77 -16.39 2.03
CA GLU A 127 -16.29 -17.70 2.41
C GLU A 127 -17.50 -17.61 3.32
N LEU A 128 -17.47 -16.70 4.29
CA LEU A 128 -18.59 -16.45 5.19
C LEU A 128 -19.81 -15.92 4.42
N GLN A 129 -19.62 -14.96 3.51
CA GLN A 129 -20.70 -14.44 2.65
C GLN A 129 -21.29 -15.53 1.74
N ARG A 130 -20.45 -16.42 1.19
CA ARG A 130 -20.91 -17.56 0.39
C ARG A 130 -21.67 -18.59 1.24
N LYS A 131 -21.27 -18.78 2.50
CA LYS A 131 -21.96 -19.65 3.46
C LYS A 131 -23.35 -19.09 3.78
N GLU A 132 -23.47 -17.78 4.04
CA GLU A 132 -24.76 -17.10 4.24
C GLU A 132 -25.70 -17.33 3.06
N ALA A 133 -25.23 -17.07 1.83
CA ALA A 133 -26.03 -17.26 0.62
C ALA A 133 -26.56 -18.70 0.46
N ARG A 134 -25.75 -19.71 0.82
CA ARG A 134 -26.16 -21.13 0.79
C ARG A 134 -27.21 -21.45 1.85
N MET A 135 -27.03 -20.99 3.09
CA MET A 135 -27.99 -21.25 4.17
C MET A 135 -29.36 -20.64 3.86
N VAL A 136 -29.40 -19.45 3.25
CA VAL A 136 -30.63 -18.83 2.76
C VAL A 136 -31.30 -19.67 1.67
N MET A 137 -30.53 -20.24 0.74
CA MET A 137 -31.06 -21.13 -0.31
C MET A 137 -31.60 -22.45 0.25
N ASP A 138 -30.96 -23.00 1.28
CA ASP A 138 -31.34 -24.27 1.90
C ASP A 138 -32.55 -24.13 2.86
N GLY A 139 -33.10 -22.92 3.02
CA GLY A 139 -34.31 -22.66 3.81
C GLY A 139 -34.09 -22.70 5.31
N ALA A 140 -32.86 -22.50 5.79
CA ALA A 140 -32.59 -22.33 7.21
C ALA A 140 -33.23 -21.02 7.74
N ASP A 141 -33.54 -21.00 9.04
CA ASP A 141 -34.20 -19.84 9.66
C ASP A 141 -33.29 -18.60 9.58
N LEU A 142 -33.82 -17.52 9.01
CA LEU A 142 -33.09 -16.28 8.80
C LEU A 142 -32.60 -15.66 10.11
N ALA A 143 -33.32 -15.83 11.22
CA ALA A 143 -32.92 -15.28 12.51
C ALA A 143 -31.67 -15.98 13.06
N ASP A 144 -31.64 -17.32 13.00
CA ASP A 144 -30.52 -18.13 13.48
C ASP A 144 -29.28 -17.97 12.58
N ILE A 145 -29.48 -17.89 11.25
CA ILE A 145 -28.41 -17.56 10.29
C ILE A 145 -27.82 -16.19 10.61
N HIS A 146 -28.68 -15.19 10.80
CA HIS A 146 -28.25 -13.81 10.98
C HIS A 146 -27.46 -13.64 12.28
N GLU A 147 -27.91 -14.21 13.41
CA GLU A 147 -27.20 -14.05 14.68
C GLU A 147 -25.80 -14.68 14.65
N GLN A 148 -25.68 -15.93 14.18
CA GLN A 148 -24.39 -16.63 14.17
C GLN A 148 -23.42 -16.03 13.15
N LEU A 149 -23.87 -15.77 11.91
CA LEU A 149 -22.99 -15.28 10.86
C LEU A 149 -22.64 -13.80 11.05
N THR A 150 -23.52 -12.99 11.66
CA THR A 150 -23.17 -11.61 12.01
C THR A 150 -22.05 -11.58 13.04
N HIS A 151 -22.11 -12.41 14.08
CA HIS A 151 -21.02 -12.47 15.07
C HIS A 151 -19.70 -12.96 14.45
N GLU A 152 -19.73 -13.99 13.60
CA GLU A 152 -18.55 -14.48 12.89
C GLU A 152 -17.98 -13.40 11.95
N GLY A 153 -18.85 -12.69 11.24
CA GLY A 153 -18.48 -11.59 10.34
C GLY A 153 -17.88 -10.40 11.07
N ASP A 154 -18.50 -9.97 12.16
CA ASP A 154 -18.00 -8.87 13.01
C ASP A 154 -16.64 -9.21 13.59
N SER A 155 -16.44 -10.45 14.05
CA SER A 155 -15.13 -10.91 14.55
C SER A 155 -14.06 -10.86 13.46
N LEU A 156 -14.35 -11.36 12.25
CA LEU A 156 -13.42 -11.30 11.12
C LEU A 156 -13.09 -9.87 10.70
N MET A 157 -14.09 -8.98 10.70
CA MET A 157 -13.89 -7.54 10.42
C MET A 157 -13.01 -6.89 11.48
N GLN A 158 -13.22 -7.20 12.76
CA GLN A 158 -12.39 -6.69 13.86
C GLN A 158 -10.96 -7.19 13.75
N ASP A 159 -10.76 -8.47 13.44
CA ASP A 159 -9.43 -9.05 13.23
C ASP A 159 -8.71 -8.39 12.06
N MET A 160 -9.40 -8.19 10.93
CA MET A 160 -8.85 -7.47 9.78
C MET A 160 -8.48 -6.03 10.13
N ASN A 161 -9.38 -5.29 10.77
CA ASN A 161 -9.16 -3.90 11.12
C ASN A 161 -8.02 -3.74 12.12
N GLY A 162 -7.97 -4.61 13.14
CA GLY A 162 -6.90 -4.67 14.12
C GLY A 162 -5.55 -5.03 13.50
N PHE A 163 -5.53 -6.00 12.59
CA PHE A 163 -4.33 -6.39 11.85
C PHE A 163 -3.76 -5.24 11.01
N ILE A 164 -4.62 -4.57 10.22
CA ILE A 164 -4.23 -3.42 9.38
C ILE A 164 -3.73 -2.27 10.25
N LYS A 165 -4.48 -1.91 11.30
CA LYS A 165 -4.09 -0.84 12.22
C LYS A 165 -2.73 -1.13 12.83
N LYS A 166 -2.54 -2.33 13.38
CA LYS A 166 -1.27 -2.73 14.00
C LYS A 166 -0.12 -2.63 13.01
N PHE A 167 -0.28 -3.13 11.79
CA PHE A 167 0.76 -3.06 10.78
C PHE A 167 1.15 -1.61 10.47
N ILE A 168 0.17 -0.73 10.27
CA ILE A 168 0.42 0.69 10.02
C ILE A 168 1.12 1.33 11.22
N SER A 169 0.67 1.05 12.45
CA SER A 169 1.26 1.60 13.66
C SER A 169 2.69 1.17 13.91
N ASP A 170 3.02 -0.09 13.63
CA ASP A 170 4.39 -0.61 13.72
C ASP A 170 5.31 0.01 12.66
N ASN A 171 4.75 0.62 11.61
CA ASN A 171 5.47 1.10 10.42
C ASN A 171 5.32 2.60 10.16
N TYR A 172 4.84 3.42 11.12
CA TYR A 172 4.63 4.87 10.93
C TYR A 172 5.87 5.63 10.42
N GLU A 173 7.06 5.22 10.87
CA GLU A 173 8.34 5.85 10.51
C GLU A 173 9.00 5.24 9.27
N THR A 174 8.36 4.26 8.64
CA THR A 174 8.82 3.65 7.38
C THR A 174 7.91 4.05 6.23
N VAL A 175 8.34 3.78 4.99
CA VAL A 175 7.48 4.00 3.82
C VAL A 175 6.21 3.13 3.85
N LEU A 176 6.24 1.99 4.55
CA LEU A 176 5.13 1.04 4.56
C LEU A 176 3.89 1.58 5.29
N GLY A 177 4.07 2.36 6.36
CA GLY A 177 2.94 2.91 7.12
C GLY A 177 2.03 3.76 6.22
N PRO A 178 2.53 4.87 5.65
CA PRO A 178 1.74 5.70 4.74
C PRO A 178 1.27 4.95 3.51
N SER A 179 2.08 4.04 2.95
CA SER A 179 1.70 3.28 1.76
C SER A 179 0.55 2.32 2.01
N VAL A 180 0.58 1.53 3.09
CA VAL A 180 -0.52 0.62 3.46
C VAL A 180 -1.77 1.38 3.87
N PHE A 181 -1.61 2.53 4.54
CA PHE A 181 -2.73 3.43 4.78
C PHE A 181 -3.38 3.89 3.47
N MET A 182 -2.59 4.30 2.47
CA MET A 182 -3.14 4.66 1.16
C MET A 182 -3.75 3.48 0.41
N MET A 183 -3.21 2.27 0.57
CA MET A 183 -3.82 1.05 0.03
C MET A 183 -5.21 0.80 0.65
N LEU A 184 -5.34 0.94 1.98
CA LEU A 184 -6.63 0.88 2.66
C LEU A 184 -7.60 1.94 2.10
N CYS A 185 -7.14 3.19 1.99
CA CYS A 185 -7.98 4.28 1.49
C CYS A 185 -8.39 4.11 0.02
N SER A 186 -7.59 3.42 -0.79
CA SER A 186 -7.86 3.19 -2.22
C SER A 186 -9.02 2.24 -2.49
N THR A 187 -9.47 1.47 -1.49
CA THR A 187 -10.66 0.62 -1.62
C THR A 187 -11.97 1.41 -1.47
N LEU A 188 -11.89 2.67 -1.04
CA LEU A 188 -13.05 3.55 -0.89
C LEU A 188 -13.38 4.21 -2.23
N PRO A 189 -14.67 4.34 -2.59
CA PRO A 189 -15.08 4.96 -3.85
C PRO A 189 -14.71 6.45 -3.93
N TYR A 190 -14.58 7.11 -2.79
CA TYR A 190 -14.12 8.49 -2.66
C TYR A 190 -13.53 8.72 -1.25
N PRO A 191 -12.70 9.76 -1.04
CA PRO A 191 -12.14 10.05 0.26
C PRO A 191 -13.23 10.38 1.29
N VAL A 192 -13.29 9.61 2.38
CA VAL A 192 -14.25 9.79 3.48
C VAL A 192 -13.61 9.31 4.78
N MET A 193 -14.01 9.90 5.92
CA MET A 193 -13.56 9.45 7.24
C MET A 193 -14.39 8.23 7.66
N THR A 194 -13.74 7.06 7.74
CA THR A 194 -14.35 5.84 8.30
C THR A 194 -13.89 5.64 9.75
N PRO A 195 -14.61 4.85 10.57
CA PRO A 195 -14.19 4.55 11.93
C PRO A 195 -12.77 3.95 12.01
N GLN A 196 -12.40 3.11 11.05
CA GLN A 196 -11.05 2.54 10.96
C GLN A 196 -9.99 3.62 10.68
N ILE A 197 -10.27 4.56 9.75
CA ILE A 197 -9.36 5.67 9.45
C ILE A 197 -9.20 6.57 10.67
N GLU A 198 -10.29 6.90 11.36
CA GLU A 198 -10.26 7.68 12.60
C GLU A 198 -9.41 7.00 13.67
N ASP A 199 -9.58 5.70 13.86
CA ASP A 199 -8.85 4.93 14.86
C ASP A 199 -7.34 4.84 14.55
N ILE A 200 -6.96 4.69 13.28
CA ILE A 200 -5.54 4.76 12.85
C ILE A 200 -4.97 6.15 13.09
N MET A 201 -5.73 7.19 12.75
CA MET A 201 -5.26 8.59 12.83
C MET A 201 -5.20 9.11 14.26
N LYS A 202 -6.01 8.58 15.18
CA LYS A 202 -6.01 8.94 16.59
C LYS A 202 -4.62 8.75 17.21
N ASP A 203 -4.04 7.57 17.03
CA ASP A 203 -2.77 7.17 17.64
C ASP A 203 -1.53 7.55 16.78
N ALA A 204 -1.74 8.02 15.55
CA ALA A 204 -0.65 8.30 14.63
C ALA A 204 0.25 9.49 15.06
N PRO A 205 1.59 9.38 14.88
CA PRO A 205 2.52 10.46 15.17
C PRO A 205 2.41 11.61 14.16
N TYR A 206 3.01 12.74 14.52
CA TYR A 206 3.00 13.94 13.69
C TYR A 206 3.66 13.72 12.31
N SER A 207 4.75 12.94 12.26
CA SER A 207 5.45 12.54 11.03
C SER A 207 4.50 11.89 10.03
N PHE A 208 3.75 10.88 10.46
CA PHE A 208 2.75 10.18 9.65
C PHE A 208 1.61 11.11 9.23
N LYS A 209 1.05 11.87 10.17
CA LYS A 209 -0.05 12.83 9.90
C LYS A 209 0.32 13.89 8.87
N ASN A 210 1.60 14.26 8.80
CA ASN A 210 2.13 15.22 7.83
C ASN A 210 2.73 14.60 6.58
N ASN A 211 2.74 13.27 6.45
CA ASN A 211 3.04 12.66 5.18
C ASN A 211 2.07 13.25 4.13
N LYS A 212 2.61 13.71 3.00
CA LYS A 212 1.83 14.44 1.99
C LYS A 212 0.58 13.67 1.55
N LEU A 213 0.70 12.37 1.25
CA LEU A 213 -0.42 11.56 0.77
C LEU A 213 -1.50 11.40 1.85
N VAL A 214 -1.07 11.10 3.08
CA VAL A 214 -1.97 10.96 4.23
C VAL A 214 -2.71 12.27 4.49
N LYS A 215 -1.99 13.38 4.54
CA LYS A 215 -2.54 14.72 4.80
C LYS A 215 -3.54 15.13 3.72
N ASP A 216 -3.18 14.95 2.45
CA ASP A 216 -4.04 15.32 1.32
C ASP A 216 -5.34 14.50 1.35
N PHE A 217 -5.25 13.18 1.59
CA PHE A 217 -6.41 12.31 1.73
C PHE A 217 -7.31 12.75 2.89
N ILE A 218 -6.75 12.93 4.09
CA ILE A 218 -7.53 13.29 5.30
C ILE A 218 -8.20 14.65 5.15
N THR A 219 -7.51 15.62 4.53
CA THR A 219 -8.08 16.94 4.27
C THR A 219 -9.28 16.82 3.35
N LYS A 220 -9.17 16.03 2.26
CA LYS A 220 -10.27 15.81 1.33
C LYS A 220 -11.42 15.02 1.97
N ALA A 221 -11.10 14.00 2.76
CA ALA A 221 -12.07 13.18 3.47
C ALA A 221 -12.93 14.00 4.44
N LYS A 222 -12.32 14.90 5.22
CA LYS A 222 -13.05 15.81 6.13
C LYS A 222 -13.93 16.80 5.39
N SER A 223 -13.41 17.41 4.32
CA SER A 223 -14.21 18.31 3.49
C SER A 223 -15.41 17.61 2.85
N ASN A 224 -15.25 16.36 2.40
CA ASN A 224 -16.35 15.58 1.85
C ASN A 224 -17.41 15.25 2.92
N MET A 225 -17.00 14.95 4.16
CA MET A 225 -17.95 14.71 5.27
C MET A 225 -18.81 15.94 5.56
N GLU A 226 -18.22 17.13 5.63
CA GLU A 226 -18.95 18.39 5.84
C GLU A 226 -20.01 18.62 4.75
N LEU A 227 -19.67 18.35 3.49
CA LEU A 227 -20.59 18.47 2.36
C LEU A 227 -21.75 17.45 2.45
N ILE A 228 -21.47 16.23 2.87
CA ILE A 228 -22.49 15.17 3.05
C ILE A 228 -23.46 15.58 4.16
N GLU A 229 -22.95 16.06 5.30
CA GLU A 229 -23.79 16.53 6.42
C GLU A 229 -24.65 17.73 6.04
N GLU A 230 -24.10 18.69 5.29
CA GLU A 230 -24.85 19.85 4.80
C GLU A 230 -26.00 19.42 3.87
N HIS A 231 -25.72 18.50 2.94
CA HIS A 231 -26.74 17.98 2.04
C HIS A 231 -27.87 17.26 2.80
N GLN A 232 -27.53 16.40 3.75
CA GLN A 232 -28.50 15.72 4.61
C GLN A 232 -29.37 16.69 5.40
N ARG A 233 -28.78 17.77 5.95
CA ARG A 233 -29.54 18.82 6.66
C ARG A 233 -30.51 19.54 5.73
N MET A 234 -30.10 19.84 4.49
CA MET A 234 -30.99 20.48 3.51
C MET A 234 -32.17 19.57 3.13
N GLU A 235 -31.94 18.28 2.93
CA GLU A 235 -33.00 17.30 2.64
C GLU A 235 -33.99 17.15 3.81
N GLN A 236 -33.48 17.08 5.04
CA GLN A 236 -34.31 17.04 6.26
C GLN A 236 -35.16 18.31 6.40
N ASN A 237 -34.58 19.48 6.14
CA ASN A 237 -35.32 20.75 6.17
C ASN A 237 -36.35 20.86 5.04
N ALA A 238 -36.08 20.31 3.86
CA ALA A 238 -37.03 20.29 2.75
C ALA A 238 -38.21 19.35 3.00
N THR A 239 -37.98 18.22 3.68
CA THR A 239 -39.03 17.25 4.06
C THR A 239 -39.86 17.68 5.26
N LEU A 240 -39.33 18.51 6.17
CA LEU A 240 -40.07 19.09 7.30
C LEU A 240 -40.96 20.29 6.92
N ASN A 241 -40.69 20.93 5.77
CA ASN A 241 -41.44 22.08 5.27
C ASN A 241 -42.54 21.69 4.25
N HIS A 242 -42.79 20.40 4.07
CA HIS A 242 -43.85 19.81 3.25
C HIS A 242 -44.80 18.97 4.11
#